data_AF-A0A9X6AB69-F1
#
_entry.id   AF-A0A9X6AB69-F1
#
_cell.length_a   1.000
_cell.length_b   1.000
_cell.length_c   1.000
_cell.angle_alpha   90.00
_cell.angle_beta   90.00
_cell.angle_gamma   90.00
#
_symmetry.space_group_name_H-M   'P 1'
#
loop_
_entity.id
_entity.type
_entity.pdbx_description
1 polymer ?
#
loop_
_entity_poly.entity_id
_entity_poly.type
_entity_poly.pdbx_seq_one_letter_code
_entity_poly.pdbx_strand_id
1 'polypeptide(L)'
;VLRSIVEAAAVLVEAEYAALGVIGPDGKRLSQFLTVGVSDEQIAQIGPYPEGHGILGELIRNPEPLRLSKISEHASSYGFPAHHPPMNTFVGVPIRVR
;
A
#
# COMPACT_ATOMS: atom_id res chain seq x y z
N VAL A 1 15.29 7.72 -5.35
CA VAL A 1 15.24 6.29 -5.75
C VAL A 1 13.88 5.67 -5.45
N LEU A 2 13.43 5.56 -4.19
CA LEU A 2 12.18 4.87 -3.85
C LEU A 2 10.93 5.41 -4.57
N ARG A 3 10.81 6.73 -4.75
CA ARG A 3 9.72 7.35 -5.54
C ARG A 3 9.68 6.82 -6.98
N SER A 4 10.83 6.77 -7.65
CA SER A 4 10.93 6.26 -9.02
C SER A 4 10.58 4.77 -9.12
N ILE A 5 10.80 3.99 -8.06
CA ILE A 5 10.39 2.57 -8.01
C ILE A 5 8.87 2.46 -8.01
N VAL A 6 8.17 3.21 -7.14
CA VAL A 6 6.70 3.13 -7.06
C VAL A 6 6.03 3.68 -8.33
N GLU A 7 6.59 4.73 -8.93
CA GLU A 7 6.12 5.27 -10.21
C GLU A 7 6.30 4.25 -11.35
N ALA A 8 7.49 3.66 -11.47
CA ALA A 8 7.75 2.64 -12.48
C ALA A 8 6.88 1.40 -12.29
N ALA A 9 6.69 0.95 -11.04
CA ALA A 9 5.83 -0.19 -10.75
C ALA A 9 4.38 0.07 -11.16
N ALA A 10 3.83 1.25 -10.85
CA ALA A 10 2.48 1.63 -11.25
C ALA A 10 2.29 1.57 -12.76
N VAL A 11 3.25 2.12 -13.52
CA VAL A 11 3.23 2.10 -15.00
C VAL A 11 3.34 0.68 -15.55
N LEU A 12 4.28 -0.12 -15.05
CA LEU A 12 4.55 -1.47 -15.56
C LEU A 12 3.38 -2.44 -15.37
N VAL A 13 2.56 -2.24 -14.34
CA VAL A 13 1.39 -3.09 -14.06
C VAL A 13 0.06 -2.42 -14.40
N GLU A 14 0.11 -1.23 -15.03
CA GLU A 14 -1.06 -0.43 -15.41
C GLU A 14 -2.01 -0.15 -14.24
N ALA A 15 -1.44 0.15 -13.06
CA ALA A 15 -2.23 0.47 -11.86
C ALA A 15 -2.57 1.96 -11.78
N GLU A 16 -3.83 2.25 -11.47
CA GLU A 16 -4.31 3.62 -11.20
C GLU A 16 -3.67 4.21 -9.93
N TYR A 17 -3.39 3.36 -8.93
CA TYR A 17 -2.80 3.74 -7.66
C TYR A 17 -1.65 2.79 -7.30
N ALA A 18 -0.60 3.33 -6.68
CA ALA A 18 0.47 2.53 -6.10
C ALA A 18 0.99 3.15 -4.81
N ALA A 19 1.56 2.31 -3.95
CA ALA A 19 2.24 2.76 -2.74
C ALA A 19 3.48 1.93 -2.41
N LEU A 20 4.46 2.57 -1.79
CA LEU A 20 5.64 1.91 -1.22
C LEU A 20 5.78 2.33 0.24
N GLY A 21 5.63 1.36 1.14
CA GLY A 21 5.85 1.52 2.58
C GLY A 21 7.22 0.98 2.98
N VAL A 22 8.01 1.78 3.70
CA VAL A 22 9.26 1.34 4.33
C VAL A 22 8.97 0.99 5.78
N ILE A 23 9.14 -0.27 6.15
CA ILE A 23 8.95 -0.73 7.54
C ILE A 23 10.00 -0.05 8.44
N GLY A 24 9.53 0.52 9.54
CA GLY A 24 10.38 1.18 10.54
C GLY A 24 11.13 0.17 11.42
N PRO A 25 12.04 0.64 12.29
CA PRO A 25 12.86 -0.22 13.13
C PRO A 25 12.08 -1.13 14.10
N ASP A 26 10.84 -0.78 14.42
CA ASP A 26 9.95 -1.57 15.29
C ASP A 26 9.33 -2.78 14.57
N GLY A 27 9.50 -2.90 13.26
CA GLY A 27 8.94 -3.98 12.43
C GLY A 27 7.42 -3.91 12.26
N LYS A 28 6.78 -2.83 12.73
CA LYS A 28 5.31 -2.72 12.79
C LYS A 28 4.78 -1.50 12.05
N ARG A 29 5.40 -0.34 12.25
CA ARG A 29 4.95 0.92 11.64
C ARG A 29 5.72 1.20 10.36
N LEU A 30 5.14 2.04 9.51
CA LEU A 30 5.82 2.55 8.32
C LEU A 30 6.60 3.82 8.69
N SER A 31 7.90 3.82 8.41
CA SER A 31 8.78 4.98 8.57
C SER A 31 8.68 5.95 7.38
N GLN A 32 8.31 5.43 6.21
CA GLN A 32 8.02 6.21 5.00
C GLN A 32 6.86 5.55 4.26
N PHE A 33 6.03 6.38 3.64
CA PHE A 33 4.95 5.92 2.76
C PHE A 33 4.88 6.83 1.56
N LEU A 34 5.16 6.28 0.39
CA LEU A 34 5.13 6.99 -0.89
C LEU A 34 3.92 6.51 -1.68
N THR A 35 3.19 7.43 -2.30
CA THR A 35 1.99 7.12 -3.09
C THR A 35 2.09 7.69 -4.51
N VAL A 36 1.37 7.05 -5.43
CA VAL A 36 1.16 7.47 -6.82
C VAL A 36 -0.34 7.33 -7.12
N GLY A 37 -0.90 8.27 -7.87
CA GLY A 37 -2.32 8.28 -8.26
C GLY A 37 -3.26 8.99 -7.27
N VAL A 38 -2.76 9.37 -6.09
CA VAL A 38 -3.52 10.14 -5.08
C VAL A 38 -2.89 11.53 -4.95
N SER A 39 -3.68 12.60 -5.13
CA SER A 39 -3.20 13.98 -5.05
C SER A 39 -2.91 14.40 -3.60
N ASP A 40 -2.13 15.46 -3.41
CA ASP A 40 -1.83 15.99 -2.08
C ASP A 40 -3.10 16.46 -1.35
N GLU A 41 -4.09 17.01 -2.06
CA GLU A 41 -5.38 17.38 -1.49
C GLU A 41 -6.18 16.16 -1.02
N GLN A 42 -6.16 15.07 -1.80
CA GLN A 42 -6.81 13.82 -1.40
C GLN A 42 -6.12 13.21 -0.18
N ILE A 43 -4.77 13.19 -0.15
CA ILE A 43 -4.00 12.72 1.00
C ILE A 43 -4.36 13.52 2.25
N ALA A 44 -4.46 14.85 2.15
CA ALA A 44 -4.84 15.71 3.26
C ALA A 44 -6.26 15.40 3.78
N GLN A 45 -7.20 15.02 2.90
CA GLN A 45 -8.56 14.62 3.28
C GLN A 45 -8.63 13.23 3.92
N ILE A 46 -7.83 12.28 3.43
CA ILE A 46 -7.73 10.92 3.99
C ILE A 46 -7.15 10.96 5.40
N GLY A 47 -6.12 11.80 5.59
CA GLY A 47 -5.48 12.00 6.88
C GLY A 47 -4.28 11.07 7.12
N PRO A 48 -4.17 10.41 8.29
CA PRO A 48 -2.99 9.64 8.65
C PRO A 48 -2.66 8.50 7.69
N TYR A 49 -1.36 8.27 7.49
CA TYR A 49 -0.89 7.10 6.74
C TYR A 49 -1.18 5.78 7.46
N PRO A 50 -1.28 4.66 6.71
CA PRO A 50 -1.63 3.37 7.26
C PRO A 50 -0.62 2.90 8.32
N GLU A 51 -1.14 2.36 9.41
CA GLU A 51 -0.35 1.84 10.55
C GLU A 51 -0.07 0.33 10.45
N GLY A 52 -0.12 -0.25 9.25
CA GLY A 52 0.11 -1.69 9.07
C GLY A 52 -1.06 -2.57 9.52
N HIS A 53 -2.30 -2.06 9.45
CA HIS A 53 -3.51 -2.88 9.57
C HIS A 53 -3.92 -3.47 8.22
N GLY A 54 -4.88 -4.39 8.25
CA GLY A 54 -5.49 -4.94 7.05
C GLY A 54 -4.53 -5.71 6.13
N ILE A 55 -4.69 -5.52 4.81
CA ILE A 55 -3.88 -6.17 3.76
C ILE A 55 -2.42 -5.72 3.80
N LEU A 56 -2.14 -4.45 4.08
CA LEU A 56 -0.77 -3.98 4.26
C LEU A 56 -0.12 -4.63 5.48
N GLY A 57 -0.89 -4.78 6.57
CA GLY A 57 -0.45 -5.54 7.74
C GLY A 57 -0.18 -7.01 7.46
N GLU A 58 -0.96 -7.62 6.57
CA GLU A 58 -0.75 -9.00 6.15
C GLU A 58 0.60 -9.16 5.47
N LEU A 59 0.95 -8.27 4.53
CA LEU A 59 2.25 -8.29 3.86
C LEU A 59 3.43 -8.00 4.80
N ILE A 60 3.20 -7.34 5.93
CA ILE A 60 4.24 -7.15 6.97
C ILE A 60 4.43 -8.44 7.77
N ARG A 61 3.36 -9.10 8.20
CA ARG A 61 3.41 -10.31 9.05
C ARG A 61 3.77 -11.57 8.27
N ASN A 62 3.21 -11.71 7.08
CA ASN A 62 3.42 -12.82 6.15
C ASN A 62 3.97 -12.24 4.84
N PRO A 63 5.28 -11.92 4.79
CA PRO A 63 5.88 -11.20 3.68
C PRO A 63 6.03 -12.09 2.44
N GLU A 64 4.93 -12.45 1.80
CA GLU A 64 4.86 -13.19 0.54
C GLU A 64 4.06 -12.38 -0.49
N PRO A 65 4.33 -12.52 -1.80
CA PRO A 65 3.52 -11.88 -2.84
C PRO A 65 2.03 -12.19 -2.71
N LEU A 66 1.19 -11.16 -2.81
CA LEU A 66 -0.26 -11.28 -2.73
C LEU A 66 -0.92 -10.60 -3.93
N ARG A 67 -1.78 -11.33 -4.64
CA ARG A 67 -2.61 -10.80 -5.73
C ARG A 67 -4.07 -11.13 -5.47
N LEU A 68 -4.92 -10.11 -5.51
CA LEU A 68 -6.35 -10.23 -5.25
C LEU A 68 -7.13 -9.61 -6.40
N SER A 69 -8.17 -10.31 -6.86
CA SER A 69 -9.18 -9.75 -7.78
C SER A 69 -10.07 -8.73 -7.08
N LYS A 70 -10.28 -8.92 -5.77
CA LYS A 70 -11.11 -8.06 -4.94
C LYS A 70 -10.58 -8.00 -3.51
N ILE A 71 -10.07 -6.83 -3.13
CA ILE A 71 -9.42 -6.58 -1.85
C ILE A 71 -10.36 -6.83 -0.67
N SER A 72 -11.65 -6.51 -0.84
CA SER A 72 -12.66 -6.64 0.22
C SER A 72 -12.99 -8.08 0.58
N GLU A 73 -12.64 -9.05 -0.26
CA GLU A 73 -12.94 -10.48 -0.05
C GLU A 73 -11.85 -11.21 0.74
N HIS A 74 -10.68 -10.59 0.92
CA HIS A 74 -9.62 -11.18 1.73
C HIS A 74 -9.93 -11.08 3.22
N ALA A 75 -9.64 -12.13 3.99
CA ALA A 75 -9.96 -12.20 5.42
C ALA A 75 -9.32 -11.07 6.25
N SER A 76 -8.11 -10.66 5.87
CA SER A 76 -7.42 -9.51 6.47
C SER A 76 -7.89 -8.16 5.92
N SER A 77 -8.98 -8.06 5.16
CA SER A 77 -9.50 -6.77 4.72
C SER A 77 -10.03 -5.96 5.90
N TYR A 78 -9.69 -4.68 5.93
CA TYR A 78 -10.08 -3.74 6.99
C TYR A 78 -10.92 -2.56 6.45
N GLY A 79 -11.24 -2.59 5.15
CA GLY A 79 -11.86 -1.46 4.46
C GLY A 79 -10.90 -0.28 4.26
N PHE A 80 -11.47 0.86 3.92
CA PHE A 80 -10.75 2.10 3.70
C PHE A 80 -11.28 3.20 4.63
N PRO A 81 -10.41 4.13 5.09
CA PRO A 81 -10.85 5.28 5.86
C PRO A 81 -11.69 6.24 4.99
N ALA A 82 -12.33 7.22 5.64
CA ALA A 82 -13.07 8.26 4.94
C ALA A 82 -12.20 8.95 3.87
N HIS A 83 -12.82 9.35 2.76
CA HIS A 83 -12.19 10.06 1.62
C HIS A 83 -11.15 9.25 0.82
N HIS A 84 -10.84 8.02 1.22
CA HIS A 84 -9.94 7.17 0.45
C HIS A 84 -10.58 6.73 -0.87
N PRO A 85 -9.87 6.80 -2.01
CA PRO A 85 -10.38 6.29 -3.27
C PRO A 85 -10.77 4.81 -3.15
N PRO A 86 -11.89 4.38 -3.75
CA PRO A 86 -12.24 2.97 -3.78
C PRO A 86 -11.18 2.21 -4.59
N MET A 87 -10.70 1.09 -4.05
CA MET A 87 -9.79 0.18 -4.76
C MET A 87 -10.38 -1.22 -4.73
N ASN A 88 -10.21 -1.96 -5.83
CA ASN A 88 -10.80 -3.29 -6.00
C ASN A 88 -9.72 -4.37 -6.17
N THR A 89 -8.99 -4.36 -7.28
CA THR A 89 -7.87 -5.29 -7.50
C THR A 89 -6.64 -4.88 -6.69
N PHE A 90 -5.81 -5.85 -6.31
CA PHE A 90 -4.60 -5.59 -5.55
C PHE A 90 -3.46 -6.50 -6.01
N VAL A 91 -2.25 -5.95 -6.09
CA VAL A 91 -1.00 -6.70 -6.17
C VAL A 91 0.00 -6.07 -5.20
N GLY A 92 0.56 -6.87 -4.31
CA GLY A 92 1.54 -6.43 -3.32
C GLY A 92 2.69 -7.42 -3.24
N VAL A 93 3.91 -6.89 -3.19
CA VAL A 93 5.14 -7.69 -3.12
C VAL A 93 6.05 -7.17 -2.00
N PRO A 94 6.60 -8.06 -1.16
CA PRO A 94 7.57 -7.68 -0.14
C PRO A 94 8.92 -7.32 -0.81
N ILE A 95 9.46 -6.16 -0.48
CA ILE A 95 10.81 -5.75 -0.92
C ILE A 95 11.78 -6.04 0.23
N ARG A 96 12.76 -6.91 0.00
CA ARG A 96 13.78 -7.29 0.98
C ARG A 96 15.17 -7.00 0.41
N VAL A 97 16.04 -6.41 1.23
CA VAL A 97 17.47 -6.32 0.96
C VAL A 97 18.17 -7.44 1.72
N ARG A 98 19.18 -8.05 1.09
CA ARG A 98 20.08 -9.04 1.71
C ARG A 98 21.33 -8.37 2.22
#